data_AF-A0A5E4L3F2-F1
#
_entry.id   AF-A0A5E4L3F2-F1
#
_cell.length_a   1.000
_cell.length_b   1.000
_cell.length_c   1.000
_cell.angle_alpha   90.00
_cell.angle_beta   90.00
_cell.angle_gamma   90.00
#
_symmetry.space_group_name_H-M   'P 1'
#
loop_
_entity.id
_entity.type
_entity.pdbx_description
1 polymer ?
#
loop_
_entity_poly.entity_id
_entity_poly.type
_entity_poly.pdbx_seq_one_letter_code
_entity_poly.pdbx_strand_id
1 'polypeptide(L)'
;MWDALKRPDIPACLRICAGTDGSVTQLLEVLTGKTIEVKTLEQTIIKATPDIAKLLDIEVGDEVNSRLVTLDAGGTIYVLAKSLAPIKRMPKAMSDDLMKADIPIGRILREHKLETRRDILNMKIVRQDFFGDVPVLSREYRIIYENKVLMWINECFPVDDRWKM
;
A
#
# COMPACT_ATOMS: atom_id res chain seq x y z
N MET A 1 -2.61 -16.48 -8.56
CA MET A 1 -2.34 -15.28 -7.72
C MET A 1 -0.85 -15.10 -7.51
N TRP A 2 -0.15 -16.09 -6.94
CA TRP A 2 1.30 -16.08 -6.78
C TRP A 2 2.10 -16.28 -8.07
N ASP A 3 1.43 -16.64 -9.17
CA ASP A 3 2.09 -16.96 -10.44
C ASP A 3 2.81 -15.76 -11.06
N ALA A 4 2.30 -14.54 -10.81
CA ALA A 4 2.99 -13.31 -11.15
C ALA A 4 4.38 -13.23 -10.48
N LEU A 5 4.52 -13.70 -9.23
CA LEU A 5 5.79 -13.74 -8.50
C LEU A 5 6.65 -14.96 -8.83
N LYS A 6 6.15 -15.96 -9.55
CA LYS A 6 6.98 -17.10 -9.97
C LYS A 6 7.75 -16.83 -11.26
N ARG A 7 7.52 -15.67 -11.87
CA ARG A 7 8.19 -15.21 -13.08
C ARG A 7 9.67 -14.92 -12.84
N PRO A 8 10.59 -15.61 -13.53
CA PRO A 8 12.04 -15.43 -13.34
C PRO A 8 12.54 -14.09 -13.87
N ASP A 9 11.80 -13.43 -14.76
CA ASP A 9 12.11 -12.11 -15.29
C ASP A 9 11.85 -10.97 -14.29
N ILE A 10 11.23 -11.26 -13.14
CA ILE A 10 11.06 -10.30 -12.05
C ILE A 10 12.21 -10.45 -11.05
N PRO A 11 12.94 -9.35 -10.73
CA PRO A 11 14.05 -9.37 -9.77
C PRO A 11 13.66 -10.02 -8.43
N ALA A 12 14.55 -10.83 -7.87
CA ALA A 12 14.26 -11.59 -6.64
C ALA A 12 13.88 -10.69 -5.46
N CYS A 13 14.59 -9.58 -5.26
CA CYS A 13 14.28 -8.60 -4.21
C CYS A 13 12.87 -8.00 -4.39
N LEU A 14 12.46 -7.69 -5.63
CA LEU A 14 11.10 -7.24 -5.92
C LEU A 14 10.10 -8.33 -5.55
N ARG A 15 10.36 -9.58 -5.94
CA ARG A 15 9.46 -10.69 -5.65
C ARG A 15 9.26 -10.94 -4.16
N ILE A 16 10.33 -10.84 -3.37
CA ILE A 16 10.27 -10.95 -1.91
C ILE A 16 9.51 -9.75 -1.34
N CYS A 17 9.79 -8.54 -1.82
CA CYS A 17 9.15 -7.32 -1.35
C CYS A 17 7.65 -7.26 -1.64
N ALA A 18 7.22 -7.68 -2.81
CA ALA A 18 5.81 -7.77 -3.18
C ALA A 18 5.15 -9.06 -2.68
N GLY A 19 5.91 -10.08 -2.27
CA GLY A 19 5.36 -11.30 -1.70
C GLY A 19 5.13 -11.26 -0.19
N THR A 20 5.72 -10.28 0.51
CA THR A 20 5.66 -10.20 1.97
C THR A 20 4.27 -9.84 2.48
N ASP A 21 3.86 -10.47 3.59
CA ASP A 21 2.74 -10.05 4.41
C ASP A 21 3.17 -9.05 5.50
N GLY A 22 4.46 -8.70 5.57
CA GLY A 22 5.04 -7.74 6.51
C GLY A 22 5.03 -6.28 6.02
N SER A 23 5.77 -5.42 6.73
CA SER A 23 5.94 -4.01 6.36
C SER A 23 6.87 -3.88 5.16
N VAL A 24 6.34 -3.42 4.02
CA VAL A 24 7.13 -3.10 2.82
C VAL A 24 8.19 -2.05 3.13
N THR A 25 7.86 -1.03 3.93
CA THR A 25 8.81 0.00 4.36
C THR A 25 10.01 -0.62 5.06
N GLN A 26 9.78 -1.48 6.05
CA GLN A 26 10.86 -2.12 6.82
C GLN A 26 11.71 -3.03 5.93
N LEU A 27 11.08 -3.77 5.02
CA LEU A 27 11.80 -4.65 4.11
C LEU A 27 12.65 -3.86 3.12
N LEU A 28 12.16 -2.73 2.61
CA LEU A 28 12.94 -1.83 1.77
C LEU A 28 14.12 -1.21 2.53
N GLU A 29 13.98 -0.89 3.81
CA GLU A 29 15.10 -0.43 4.63
C GLU A 29 16.22 -1.49 4.70
N VAL A 30 15.85 -2.75 4.95
CA VAL A 30 16.79 -3.87 5.00
C VAL A 30 17.45 -4.12 3.64
N LEU A 31 16.65 -4.09 2.57
CA LEU A 31 17.10 -4.35 1.21
C LEU A 31 18.04 -3.25 0.69
N THR A 32 17.71 -1.99 0.93
CA THR A 32 18.47 -0.84 0.40
C THR A 32 19.59 -0.37 1.33
N GLY A 33 19.55 -0.75 2.62
CA GLY A 33 20.42 -0.21 3.65
C GLY A 33 20.18 1.28 3.95
N LYS A 34 19.06 1.85 3.48
CA LYS A 34 18.71 3.27 3.61
C LYS A 34 17.41 3.42 4.40
N THR A 35 17.25 4.57 5.07
CA THR A 35 15.95 4.96 5.62
C THR A 35 14.95 5.20 4.49
N ILE A 36 13.74 4.70 4.67
CA ILE A 36 12.67 4.90 3.68
C ILE A 36 11.83 6.12 4.05
N GLU A 37 11.80 7.08 3.12
CA GLU A 37 10.97 8.26 3.21
C GLU A 37 9.59 7.97 2.60
N VAL A 38 8.53 8.25 3.36
CA VAL A 38 7.16 8.26 2.84
C VAL A 38 6.83 9.67 2.42
N LYS A 39 6.55 9.88 1.13
CA LYS A 39 6.12 11.19 0.60
C LYS A 39 4.67 11.11 0.15
N THR A 40 3.80 11.92 0.75
CA THR A 40 2.41 12.01 0.30
C THR A 40 2.30 12.90 -0.92
N LEU A 41 1.81 12.31 -2.01
CA LEU A 41 1.52 13.01 -3.26
C LEU A 41 0.13 13.64 -3.22
N GLU A 42 -0.83 12.92 -2.66
CA GLU A 42 -2.22 13.37 -2.55
C GLU A 42 -2.86 12.73 -1.31
N GLN A 43 -3.62 13.52 -0.55
CA GLN A 43 -4.50 13.01 0.48
C GLN A 43 -5.79 13.83 0.54
N THR A 44 -6.93 13.16 0.36
CA THR A 44 -8.25 13.78 0.28
C THR A 44 -9.31 12.92 0.96
N ILE A 45 -10.35 13.56 1.51
CA ILE A 45 -11.56 12.86 1.94
C ILE A 45 -12.52 12.84 0.75
N ILE A 46 -12.90 11.63 0.33
CA ILE A 46 -13.85 11.41 -0.76
C ILE A 46 -15.09 10.71 -0.23
N LYS A 47 -16.20 10.83 -0.97
CA LYS A 47 -17.43 10.07 -0.72
C LYS A 47 -17.36 8.73 -1.44
N ALA A 48 -17.73 7.65 -0.75
CA ALA A 48 -17.70 6.32 -1.31
C ALA A 48 -18.66 6.20 -2.51
N THR A 49 -18.10 5.92 -3.69
CA THR A 49 -18.87 5.49 -4.87
C THR A 49 -19.40 4.07 -4.66
N PRO A 50 -20.32 3.55 -5.50
CA PRO A 50 -20.77 2.15 -5.41
C PRO A 50 -19.61 1.14 -5.42
N ASP A 51 -18.58 1.38 -6.22
CA ASP A 51 -17.40 0.50 -6.29
C ASP A 51 -16.55 0.57 -5.01
N ILE A 52 -16.31 1.78 -4.47
CA ILE A 52 -15.57 1.96 -3.22
C ILE A 52 -16.35 1.36 -2.05
N ALA A 53 -17.66 1.56 -2.02
CA ALA A 53 -18.57 1.01 -1.03
C ALA A 53 -18.48 -0.52 -1.00
N LYS A 54 -18.57 -1.16 -2.16
CA LYS A 54 -18.38 -2.61 -2.31
C LYS A 54 -16.95 -3.06 -1.95
N LEU A 55 -15.94 -2.26 -2.31
CA LEU A 55 -14.54 -2.58 -2.06
C LEU A 55 -14.19 -2.55 -0.57
N LEU A 56 -14.78 -1.63 0.18
CA LEU A 56 -14.55 -1.45 1.61
C LEU A 56 -15.66 -2.07 2.46
N ASP A 57 -16.68 -2.67 1.84
CA ASP A 57 -17.87 -3.22 2.52
C ASP A 57 -18.60 -2.16 3.35
N ILE A 58 -18.71 -0.92 2.86
CA ILE A 58 -19.34 0.24 3.53
C ILE A 58 -20.56 0.75 2.74
N GLU A 59 -21.21 1.81 3.23
CA GLU A 59 -22.35 2.41 2.56
C GLU A 59 -21.90 3.44 1.51
N VAL A 60 -22.67 3.56 0.43
CA VAL A 60 -22.45 4.62 -0.57
C VAL A 60 -22.61 5.98 0.09
N GLY A 61 -21.67 6.89 -0.15
CA GLY A 61 -21.65 8.22 0.46
C GLY A 61 -20.86 8.32 1.77
N ASP A 62 -20.38 7.21 2.33
CA ASP A 62 -19.47 7.24 3.48
C ASP A 62 -18.17 8.00 3.20
N GLU A 63 -17.60 8.58 4.24
CA GLU A 63 -16.30 9.27 4.14
C GLU A 63 -15.14 8.29 4.15
N VAL A 64 -14.29 8.44 3.13
CA VAL A 64 -13.12 7.60 2.90
C VAL A 64 -11.91 8.50 2.74
N ASN A 65 -10.89 8.28 3.56
CA ASN A 65 -9.58 8.87 3.35
C ASN A 65 -8.90 8.17 2.16
N SER A 66 -8.70 8.90 1.08
CA SER A 66 -7.92 8.50 -0.09
C SER A 66 -6.54 9.10 0.02
N ARG A 67 -5.51 8.26 0.01
CA ARG A 67 -4.11 8.70 0.15
C ARG A 67 -3.24 8.01 -0.88
N LEU A 68 -2.44 8.80 -1.60
CA LEU A 68 -1.45 8.36 -2.57
C LEU A 68 -0.06 8.78 -2.07
N VAL A 69 0.82 7.81 -1.89
CA VAL A 69 2.18 8.01 -1.35
C VAL A 69 3.22 7.33 -2.20
N THR A 70 4.46 7.78 -2.07
CA THR A 70 5.64 7.07 -2.55
C THR A 70 6.50 6.59 -1.38
N LEU A 71 7.19 5.46 -1.58
CA LEU A 71 8.27 4.98 -0.72
C LEU A 71 9.60 5.21 -1.44
N ASP A 72 10.42 6.09 -0.89
CA ASP A 72 11.68 6.56 -1.47
C ASP A 72 12.87 6.11 -0.61
N ALA A 73 13.90 5.54 -1.25
CA ALA A 73 15.16 5.17 -0.61
C ALA A 73 16.32 6.01 -1.16
N GLY A 74 16.58 7.16 -0.55
CA GLY A 74 17.68 8.06 -0.92
C GLY A 74 17.61 8.53 -2.38
N GLY A 75 16.45 9.04 -2.80
CA GLY A 75 16.17 9.60 -4.11
C GLY A 75 15.59 8.62 -5.13
N THR A 76 15.44 7.34 -4.77
CA THR A 76 14.90 6.30 -5.65
C THR A 76 13.55 5.84 -5.15
N ILE A 77 12.49 6.03 -5.96
CA ILE A 77 11.13 5.65 -5.57
C ILE A 77 10.89 4.16 -5.83
N TYR A 78 10.74 3.35 -4.80
CA TYR A 78 10.53 1.91 -4.94
C TYR A 78 9.06 1.52 -5.08
N VAL A 79 8.15 2.32 -4.52
CA VAL A 79 6.73 1.99 -4.47
C VAL A 79 5.90 3.24 -4.66
N LEU A 80 4.86 3.13 -5.48
CA LEU A 80 3.71 4.03 -5.44
C LEU A 80 2.55 3.27 -4.78
N ALA A 81 1.99 3.80 -3.69
CA ALA A 81 0.92 3.14 -2.96
C ALA A 81 -0.31 4.04 -2.84
N LYS A 82 -1.48 3.50 -3.20
CA LYS A 82 -2.78 4.10 -2.97
C LYS A 82 -3.50 3.34 -1.87
N SER A 83 -4.03 4.05 -0.89
CA SER A 83 -4.87 3.50 0.17
C SER A 83 -6.22 4.17 0.23
N LEU A 84 -7.26 3.39 0.50
CA LEU A 84 -8.62 3.83 0.78
C LEU A 84 -9.04 3.33 2.15
N ALA A 85 -9.44 4.24 3.03
CA ALA A 85 -9.69 3.97 4.44
C ALA A 85 -11.00 4.62 4.91
N PRO A 86 -12.04 3.85 5.28
CA PRO A 86 -13.29 4.40 5.80
C PRO A 86 -13.07 4.99 7.19
N ILE A 87 -13.30 6.30 7.33
CA ILE A 87 -13.02 7.05 8.56
C ILE A 87 -13.87 6.53 9.72
N LYS A 88 -15.15 6.22 9.45
CA LYS A 88 -16.12 5.75 10.46
C LYS A 88 -15.75 4.44 11.14
N ARG A 89 -14.81 3.67 10.59
CA ARG A 89 -14.38 2.36 11.11
C ARG A 89 -13.10 2.40 11.93
N MET A 90 -12.45 3.55 11.99
CA MET A 90 -11.18 3.68 12.69
C MET A 90 -11.41 4.14 14.13
N PRO A 91 -10.65 3.61 15.09
CA PRO A 91 -10.51 4.26 16.38
C PRO A 91 -10.14 5.74 16.18
N LYS A 92 -10.72 6.65 16.95
CA LYS A 92 -10.53 8.10 16.74
C LYS A 92 -9.05 8.50 16.69
N ALA A 93 -8.24 7.99 17.62
CA ALA A 93 -6.81 8.25 17.67
C ALA A 93 -6.07 7.74 16.41
N MET A 94 -6.49 6.60 15.85
CA MET A 94 -5.94 6.09 14.60
C MET A 94 -6.34 6.98 13.41
N SER A 95 -7.59 7.43 13.37
CA SER A 95 -8.05 8.37 12.34
C SER A 95 -7.22 9.65 12.37
N ASP A 96 -6.99 10.22 13.55
CA ASP A 96 -6.21 11.44 13.73
C ASP A 96 -4.76 11.26 13.22
N ASP A 97 -4.14 10.10 13.46
CA ASP A 97 -2.82 9.77 12.94
C ASP A 97 -2.81 9.52 11.42
N LEU A 98 -3.86 8.92 10.87
CA LEU A 98 -3.98 8.71 9.43
C LEU A 98 -4.13 10.04 8.68
N MET A 99 -4.76 11.03 9.31
CA MET A 99 -4.87 12.40 8.78
C MET A 99 -3.55 13.16 8.80
N LYS A 100 -2.53 12.69 9.56
CA LYS A 100 -1.17 13.22 9.49
C LYS A 100 -0.48 12.65 8.24
N ALA A 101 -0.29 13.51 7.25
CA ALA A 101 0.12 13.12 5.91
C ALA A 101 1.45 12.36 5.82
N ASP A 102 2.34 12.44 6.81
CA ASP A 102 3.69 11.85 6.69
C ASP A 102 3.91 10.59 7.52
N ILE A 103 2.88 10.11 8.25
CA ILE A 103 3.02 8.89 9.05
C ILE A 103 2.74 7.65 8.17
N PRO A 104 3.65 6.67 8.09
CA PRO A 104 3.41 5.43 7.37
C PRO A 104 2.26 4.63 7.99
N ILE A 105 1.35 4.08 7.18
CA ILE A 105 0.21 3.28 7.67
C ILE A 105 0.68 2.10 8.53
N GLY A 106 1.76 1.42 8.13
CA GLY A 106 2.32 0.32 8.91
C GLY A 106 2.78 0.73 10.32
N ARG A 107 3.24 1.99 10.49
CA ARG A 107 3.60 2.54 11.81
C ARG A 107 2.35 2.80 12.64
N ILE A 108 1.33 3.40 12.06
CA ILE A 108 0.04 3.66 12.72
C ILE A 108 -0.54 2.35 13.27
N LEU A 109 -0.64 1.30 12.44
CA LEU A 109 -1.17 0.00 12.88
C LEU A 109 -0.39 -0.59 14.07
N ARG A 110 0.93 -0.41 14.08
CA ARG A 110 1.81 -0.92 15.15
C ARG A 110 1.70 -0.11 16.44
N GLU A 111 1.64 1.21 16.36
CA GLU A 111 1.51 2.11 17.51
C GLU A 111 0.20 1.87 18.25
N HIS A 112 -0.88 1.63 17.50
CA HIS A 112 -2.21 1.29 18.04
C HIS A 112 -2.35 -0.20 18.40
N LYS A 113 -1.28 -1.01 18.26
CA LYS A 113 -1.24 -2.46 18.58
C LYS A 113 -2.39 -3.25 17.95
N LEU A 114 -2.79 -2.89 16.73
CA LEU A 114 -3.93 -3.52 16.08
C LEU A 114 -3.56 -4.90 15.53
N GLU A 115 -4.28 -5.91 15.98
CA GLU A 115 -4.22 -7.25 15.41
C GLU A 115 -4.93 -7.24 14.06
N THR A 116 -4.14 -7.28 12.99
CA THR A 116 -4.66 -7.19 11.63
C THR A 116 -4.12 -8.34 10.78
N ARG A 117 -4.89 -8.69 9.75
CA ARG A 117 -4.46 -9.64 8.71
C ARG A 117 -4.57 -8.98 7.34
N ARG A 118 -3.69 -9.37 6.41
CA ARG A 118 -3.69 -8.89 5.03
C ARG A 118 -4.31 -9.95 4.12
N ASP A 119 -5.37 -9.57 3.42
CA ASP A 119 -5.99 -10.38 2.36
C ASP A 119 -5.52 -9.89 1.01
N ILE A 120 -4.59 -10.63 0.40
CA ILE A 120 -4.16 -10.38 -0.98
C ILE A 120 -5.33 -10.69 -1.92
N LEU A 121 -5.81 -9.67 -2.62
CA LEU A 121 -6.92 -9.77 -3.57
C LEU A 121 -6.41 -10.09 -4.96
N ASN A 122 -5.36 -9.39 -5.40
CA ASN A 122 -4.87 -9.49 -6.75
C ASN A 122 -3.37 -9.15 -6.84
N MET A 123 -2.73 -9.72 -7.83
CA MET A 123 -1.34 -9.42 -8.15
C MET A 123 -1.10 -9.61 -9.64
N LYS A 124 -0.69 -8.56 -10.33
CA LYS A 124 -0.58 -8.53 -11.79
C LYS A 124 0.46 -7.54 -12.26
N ILE A 125 1.04 -7.78 -13.42
CA ILE A 125 1.87 -6.80 -14.12
C ILE A 125 0.96 -5.86 -14.90
N VAL A 126 1.10 -4.56 -14.69
CA VAL A 126 0.34 -3.51 -15.38
C VAL A 126 1.27 -2.37 -15.79
N ARG A 127 0.77 -1.45 -16.63
CA ARG A 127 1.42 -0.15 -16.84
C ARG A 127 0.94 0.82 -15.75
N GLN A 128 1.83 1.70 -15.32
CA GLN A 128 1.52 2.77 -14.38
C GLN A 128 2.30 4.01 -14.80
N ASP A 129 1.59 5.04 -15.25
CA ASP A 129 2.17 6.23 -15.88
C ASP A 129 3.18 6.94 -14.97
N PHE A 130 3.01 6.83 -13.65
CA PHE A 130 3.95 7.35 -12.66
C PHE A 130 5.39 6.84 -12.84
N PHE A 131 5.57 5.59 -13.30
CA PHE A 131 6.87 4.99 -13.59
C PHE A 131 7.23 5.02 -15.09
N GLY A 132 6.50 5.79 -15.89
CA GLY A 132 6.67 5.86 -17.34
C GLY A 132 6.36 4.53 -18.03
N ASP A 133 7.23 4.10 -18.95
CA ASP A 133 7.05 2.87 -19.72
C ASP A 133 7.48 1.59 -18.97
N VAL A 134 8.00 1.72 -17.76
CA VAL A 134 8.43 0.58 -16.95
C VAL A 134 7.20 -0.22 -16.49
N PRO A 135 7.13 -1.53 -16.77
CA PRO A 135 6.04 -2.36 -16.24
C PRO A 135 6.11 -2.39 -14.71
N VAL A 136 4.96 -2.37 -14.05
CA VAL A 136 4.88 -2.45 -12.59
C VAL A 136 4.19 -3.73 -12.15
N LEU A 137 4.71 -4.37 -11.11
CA LEU A 137 3.95 -5.34 -10.36
C LEU A 137 2.99 -4.59 -9.44
N SER A 138 1.70 -4.72 -9.72
CA SER A 138 0.64 -4.16 -8.90
C SER A 138 0.13 -5.25 -7.95
N ARG A 139 0.14 -4.94 -6.65
CA ARG A 139 -0.36 -5.78 -5.57
C ARG A 139 -1.52 -5.09 -4.90
N GLU A 140 -2.65 -5.78 -4.83
CA GLU A 140 -3.87 -5.27 -4.25
C GLU A 140 -4.28 -6.13 -3.06
N TYR A 141 -4.57 -5.51 -1.93
CA TYR A 141 -4.95 -6.22 -0.71
C TYR A 141 -5.86 -5.39 0.18
N ARG A 142 -6.53 -6.08 1.11
CA ARG A 142 -7.27 -5.46 2.21
C ARG A 142 -6.56 -5.73 3.52
N ILE A 143 -6.59 -4.75 4.42
CA ILE A 143 -6.26 -4.96 5.82
C ILE A 143 -7.58 -5.19 6.56
N ILE A 144 -7.68 -6.32 7.24
CA ILE A 144 -8.86 -6.71 8.01
C ILE A 144 -8.55 -6.55 9.50
N TYR A 145 -9.48 -5.90 10.20
CA TYR A 145 -9.47 -5.69 11.64
C TYR A 145 -10.86 -6.03 12.18
N GLU A 146 -10.95 -6.84 13.24
CA GLU A 146 -12.23 -7.29 13.83
C GLU A 146 -13.24 -7.80 12.78
N ASN A 147 -12.77 -8.63 11.84
CA ASN A 147 -13.55 -9.18 10.71
C ASN A 147 -14.17 -8.14 9.75
N LYS A 148 -13.75 -6.88 9.82
CA LYS A 148 -14.19 -5.80 8.93
C LYS A 148 -13.02 -5.28 8.10
N VAL A 149 -13.32 -4.77 6.90
CA VAL A 149 -12.32 -4.10 6.07
C VAL A 149 -11.95 -2.78 6.73
N LEU A 150 -10.72 -2.69 7.21
CA LEU A 150 -10.14 -1.49 7.81
C LEU A 150 -9.63 -0.54 6.73
N MET A 151 -9.04 -1.09 5.67
CA MET A 151 -8.60 -0.34 4.51
C MET A 151 -8.29 -1.26 3.34
N TRP A 152 -8.31 -0.67 2.15
CA TRP A 152 -7.81 -1.26 0.93
C TRP A 152 -6.52 -0.57 0.52
N ILE A 153 -5.56 -1.33 0.00
CA ILE A 153 -4.26 -0.81 -0.46
C ILE A 153 -3.92 -1.43 -1.81
N ASN A 154 -3.46 -0.58 -2.73
CA ASN A 154 -2.79 -0.98 -3.96
C ASN A 154 -1.36 -0.43 -3.97
N GLU A 155 -0.39 -1.31 -4.14
CA GLU A 155 1.04 -0.97 -4.24
C GLU A 155 1.55 -1.34 -5.62
N CYS A 156 2.27 -0.42 -6.25
CA CYS A 156 2.90 -0.62 -7.56
C CYS A 156 4.43 -0.59 -7.39
N PHE A 157 5.07 -1.68 -7.80
CA PHE A 157 6.51 -1.88 -7.77
C PHE A 157 7.07 -1.89 -9.21
N PRO A 158 7.91 -0.93 -9.62
CA PRO A 158 8.48 -0.91 -10.97
C PRO A 158 9.41 -2.11 -11.18
N VAL A 159 9.24 -2.83 -12.28
CA VAL A 159 10.04 -4.00 -12.62
C VAL A 159 11.24 -3.56 -13.45
N ASP A 160 12.28 -3.09 -12.76
CA ASP A 160 13.53 -2.63 -13.37
C ASP A 160 14.75 -2.91 -12.48
N ASP A 161 15.88 -2.31 -12.85
CA ASP A 161 17.19 -2.55 -12.25
C ASP A 161 17.35 -2.01 -10.83
N ARG A 162 16.42 -1.20 -10.30
CA ARG A 162 16.52 -0.71 -8.92
C ARG A 162 16.44 -1.80 -7.85
N TRP A 163 16.02 -3.00 -8.25
CA TRP A 163 15.92 -4.20 -7.43
C TRP A 163 17.09 -5.16 -7.60
N LYS A 164 18.06 -4.85 -8.47
CA LYS A 164 19.35 -5.55 -8.57
C LYS A 164 20.27 -4.95 -7.49
N MET A 165 20.23 -5.55 -6.31
CA MET A 165 21.01 -5.15 -5.13
C MET A 165 22.28 -5.97 -5.02
#